data_AF-A0A662EYJ3-F1
#
_entry.id   AF-A0A662EYJ3-F1
#
_cell.length_a   1.000
_cell.length_b   1.000
_cell.length_c   1.000
_cell.angle_alpha   90.00
_cell.angle_beta   90.00
_cell.angle_gamma   90.00
#
_symmetry.space_group_name_H-M   'P 1'
#
loop_
_entity.id
_entity.type
_entity.pdbx_description
1 polymer ?
#
loop_
_entity_poly.entity_id
_entity_poly.type
_entity_poly.pdbx_seq_one_letter_code
_entity_poly.pdbx_strand_id
1 'polypeptide(L)'
;MDRKPHLMESQIEESIVVQPNIDGLVSAMLIGKKEGVPASEVYFAKSADNYEKPGAIIVGLPYNQQATMWFDNRRHPDHSDVRGKRTDAPSCARVIFNYYRDNEEIQKYSKLVDETDRVIKSDSLDILSGLSILSFVIHNDVHNIVSRNFNRFVIHCLSMVDSNLSLSLHGILNFEAIRERTAKYFIHY
;
A
#
# COMPACT_ATOMS: atom_id res chain seq x y z
N MET A 1 16.40 -34.01 -36.41
CA MET A 1 16.86 -32.87 -35.59
C MET A 1 15.64 -32.23 -34.98
N ASP A 2 15.27 -32.69 -33.78
CA ASP A 2 14.13 -32.17 -33.03
C ASP A 2 14.46 -30.77 -32.49
N ARG A 3 13.72 -29.75 -32.93
CA ARG A 3 13.69 -28.48 -32.22
C ARG A 3 12.77 -28.65 -31.02
N LYS A 4 13.35 -28.74 -29.82
CA LYS A 4 12.61 -28.61 -28.56
C LYS A 4 11.88 -27.26 -28.56
N PRO A 5 10.61 -27.19 -28.15
CA PRO A 5 9.95 -25.92 -27.91
C PRO A 5 10.62 -25.25 -26.70
N HIS A 6 11.13 -24.03 -26.90
CA HIS A 6 11.46 -23.15 -25.79
C HIS A 6 10.15 -22.77 -25.10
N LEU A 7 9.86 -23.42 -23.97
CA LEU A 7 8.92 -22.89 -22.99
C LEU A 7 9.48 -21.54 -22.55
N MET A 8 8.83 -20.46 -22.98
CA MET A 8 9.01 -19.17 -22.32
C MET A 8 8.60 -19.39 -20.87
N GLU A 9 9.56 -19.36 -19.95
CA GLU A 9 9.27 -19.13 -18.54
C GLU A 9 8.43 -17.85 -18.50
N SER A 10 7.14 -17.98 -18.15
CA SER A 10 6.33 -16.82 -17.84
C SER A 10 7.04 -16.12 -16.69
N GLN A 11 7.69 -14.99 -16.95
CA GLN A 11 8.19 -14.12 -15.89
C GLN A 11 6.97 -13.75 -15.05
N ILE A 12 6.83 -14.38 -13.89
CA ILE A 12 5.82 -13.97 -12.92
C ILE A 12 6.29 -12.60 -12.45
N GLU A 13 5.68 -11.55 -12.99
CA GLU A 13 5.90 -10.20 -12.49
C GLU A 13 5.44 -10.17 -11.03
N GLU A 14 6.38 -9.91 -10.12
CA GLU A 14 6.10 -9.82 -8.70
C GLU A 14 5.08 -8.69 -8.47
N SER A 15 4.06 -8.95 -7.67
CA SER A 15 2.95 -8.02 -7.43
C SER A 15 2.74 -7.81 -5.93
N ILE A 16 2.14 -6.68 -5.56
CA ILE A 16 1.85 -6.34 -4.16
C ILE A 16 0.34 -6.33 -3.97
N VAL A 17 -0.14 -7.01 -2.94
CA VAL A 17 -1.55 -7.01 -2.54
C VAL A 17 -1.67 -6.44 -1.13
N VAL A 18 -2.41 -5.34 -1.01
CA VAL A 18 -2.54 -4.57 0.23
C VAL A 18 -4.00 -4.32 0.59
N GLN A 19 -4.26 -4.03 1.86
CA GLN A 19 -5.58 -3.59 2.31
C GLN A 19 -5.93 -2.19 1.73
N PRO A 20 -7.20 -1.90 1.35
CA PRO A 20 -7.62 -0.61 0.81
C PRO A 20 -7.75 0.48 1.88
N ASN A 21 -6.63 0.86 2.46
CA ASN A 21 -6.51 1.94 3.43
C ASN A 21 -5.15 2.66 3.25
N ILE A 22 -4.93 3.70 4.05
CA ILE A 22 -3.70 4.49 3.96
C ILE A 22 -2.45 3.71 4.36
N ASP A 23 -2.56 2.79 5.32
CA ASP A 23 -1.48 1.90 5.72
C ASP A 23 -1.04 1.00 4.56
N GLY A 24 -1.99 0.40 3.85
CA GLY A 24 -1.74 -0.40 2.66
C GLY A 24 -1.10 0.41 1.52
N LEU A 25 -1.53 1.66 1.30
CA LEU A 25 -0.93 2.53 0.29
C LEU A 25 0.55 2.83 0.59
N VAL A 26 0.86 3.27 1.82
CA VAL A 26 2.24 3.59 2.21
C VAL A 26 3.10 2.33 2.25
N SER A 27 2.53 1.21 2.69
CA SER A 27 3.19 -0.10 2.62
C SER A 27 3.56 -0.50 1.19
N ALA A 28 2.63 -0.36 0.24
CA ALA A 28 2.89 -0.66 -1.16
C ALA A 28 4.01 0.21 -1.75
N MET A 29 4.06 1.49 -1.38
CA MET A 29 5.15 2.38 -1.79
C MET A 29 6.50 1.89 -1.28
N LEU A 30 6.61 1.58 0.03
CA LEU A 30 7.87 1.15 0.64
C LEU A 30 8.37 -0.16 0.02
N ILE A 31 7.48 -1.15 -0.15
CA ILE A 31 7.82 -2.43 -0.78
C ILE A 31 8.17 -2.23 -2.25
N GLY A 32 7.38 -1.48 -3.01
CA GLY A 32 7.64 -1.23 -4.42
C GLY A 32 9.00 -0.57 -4.65
N LYS A 33 9.42 0.33 -3.76
CA LYS A 33 10.77 0.90 -3.78
C LYS A 33 11.85 -0.13 -3.48
N LYS A 34 11.63 -0.99 -2.48
CA LYS A 34 12.66 -1.92 -2.01
C LYS A 34 12.81 -3.16 -2.89
N GLU A 35 11.71 -3.69 -3.39
CA GLU A 35 11.63 -4.92 -4.19
C GLU A 35 11.55 -4.64 -5.70
N GLY A 36 11.43 -3.36 -6.10
CA GLY A 36 11.37 -2.97 -7.52
C GLY A 36 10.03 -3.27 -8.20
N VAL A 37 8.97 -3.46 -7.41
CA VAL A 37 7.62 -3.71 -7.94
C VAL A 37 7.01 -2.39 -8.43
N PRO A 38 6.62 -2.30 -9.73
CA PRO A 38 6.05 -1.07 -10.26
C PRO A 38 4.65 -0.82 -9.67
N ALA A 39 4.26 0.46 -9.59
CA ALA A 39 2.93 0.84 -9.08
C ALA A 39 1.76 0.24 -9.89
N SER A 40 1.99 -0.17 -11.14
CA SER A 40 1.00 -0.89 -11.96
C SER A 40 0.70 -2.30 -11.46
N GLU A 41 1.61 -2.91 -10.70
CA GLU A 41 1.48 -4.23 -10.09
C GLU A 41 1.10 -4.17 -8.59
N VAL A 42 0.55 -3.03 -8.15
CA VAL A 42 -0.05 -2.88 -6.82
C VAL A 42 -1.56 -3.06 -6.92
N TYR A 43 -2.09 -3.91 -6.05
CA TYR A 43 -3.51 -4.28 -6.01
C TYR A 43 -4.06 -4.13 -4.60
N PHE A 44 -5.33 -3.74 -4.51
CA PHE A 44 -6.03 -3.62 -3.25
C PHE A 44 -7.07 -4.73 -3.08
N ALA A 45 -7.07 -5.37 -1.93
CA ALA A 45 -8.02 -6.42 -1.60
C ALA A 45 -8.50 -6.32 -0.16
N LYS A 46 -9.75 -6.73 0.11
CA LYS A 46 -10.31 -6.78 1.47
C LYS A 46 -9.89 -8.03 2.24
N SER A 47 -9.47 -9.08 1.53
CA SER A 47 -8.90 -10.31 2.07
C SER A 47 -7.88 -10.87 1.08
N ALA A 48 -6.97 -11.73 1.55
CA ALA A 48 -6.01 -12.39 0.68
C ALA A 48 -6.67 -13.39 -0.31
N ASP A 49 -7.83 -13.93 0.04
CA ASP A 49 -8.59 -14.87 -0.82
C ASP A 49 -9.30 -14.19 -1.99
N ASN A 50 -9.47 -12.85 -1.92
CA ASN A 50 -10.12 -12.08 -2.98
C ASN A 50 -9.17 -11.75 -4.15
N TYR A 51 -7.97 -12.33 -4.17
CA TYR A 51 -6.97 -12.03 -5.18
C TYR A 51 -6.17 -13.28 -5.58
N GLU A 52 -6.42 -13.79 -6.80
CA GLU A 52 -5.72 -14.94 -7.38
C GLU A 52 -4.40 -14.51 -8.05
N LYS A 53 -3.43 -14.05 -7.26
CA LYS A 53 -2.04 -13.97 -7.72
C LYS A 53 -1.10 -14.78 -6.83
N PRO A 54 -0.86 -16.04 -7.21
CA PRO A 54 0.24 -16.80 -6.65
C PRO A 54 1.55 -16.04 -6.82
N GLY A 55 2.37 -16.03 -5.79
CA GLY A 55 3.66 -15.34 -5.78
C GLY A 55 3.61 -13.85 -5.45
N ALA A 56 2.46 -13.32 -4.99
CA ALA A 56 2.38 -11.92 -4.57
C ALA A 56 3.00 -11.67 -3.19
N ILE A 57 3.43 -10.43 -2.98
CA ILE A 57 3.76 -9.87 -1.67
C ILE A 57 2.46 -9.40 -1.01
N ILE A 58 2.13 -9.92 0.16
CA ILE A 58 0.87 -9.63 0.86
C ILE A 58 1.12 -8.75 2.08
N VAL A 59 0.32 -7.69 2.24
CA VAL A 59 0.45 -6.75 3.37
C VAL A 59 -0.89 -6.43 4.03
N GLY A 60 -0.94 -6.55 5.36
CA GLY A 60 -2.12 -6.17 6.16
C GLY A 60 -3.35 -7.03 5.90
N LEU A 61 -3.15 -8.18 5.26
CA LEU A 61 -4.17 -9.17 4.93
C LEU A 61 -3.79 -10.51 5.56
N PRO A 62 -4.77 -11.40 5.85
CA PRO A 62 -4.48 -12.74 6.35
C PRO A 62 -3.44 -13.45 5.48
N TYR A 63 -2.60 -14.26 6.10
CA TYR A 63 -1.56 -15.01 5.39
C TYR A 63 -2.16 -15.94 4.31
N ASN A 64 -1.48 -16.00 3.16
CA ASN A 64 -1.78 -16.93 2.07
C ASN A 64 -0.52 -17.75 1.78
N GLN A 65 -0.66 -19.07 1.67
CA GLN A 65 0.44 -20.01 1.41
C GLN A 65 1.14 -19.81 0.07
N GLN A 66 0.51 -19.12 -0.87
CA GLN A 66 1.08 -18.80 -2.17
C GLN A 66 1.87 -17.48 -2.17
N ALA A 67 1.94 -16.76 -1.04
CA ALA A 67 2.67 -15.50 -0.94
C ALA A 67 4.19 -15.74 -0.95
N THR A 68 4.94 -14.90 -1.70
CA THR A 68 6.41 -14.90 -1.66
C THR A 68 6.95 -14.11 -0.48
N MET A 69 6.17 -13.18 0.03
CA MET A 69 6.48 -12.36 1.18
C MET A 69 5.19 -11.90 1.86
N TRP A 70 5.23 -11.78 3.19
CA TRP A 70 4.07 -11.37 3.97
C TRP A 70 4.44 -10.42 5.10
N PHE A 71 3.65 -9.35 5.24
CA PHE A 71 3.75 -8.40 6.35
C PHE A 71 2.39 -8.20 7.01
N ASP A 72 2.38 -8.19 8.33
CA ASP A 72 1.18 -7.90 9.10
C ASP A 72 1.56 -7.23 10.43
N ASN A 73 0.66 -6.39 10.95
CA ASN A 73 0.84 -5.73 12.23
C ASN A 73 -0.14 -6.21 13.31
N ARG A 74 -1.06 -7.12 12.96
CA ARG A 74 -2.11 -7.61 13.87
C ARG A 74 -1.61 -8.74 14.75
N ARG A 75 -2.25 -8.88 15.91
CA ARG A 75 -1.91 -9.92 16.89
C ARG A 75 -2.50 -11.28 16.51
N HIS A 76 -1.76 -12.05 15.74
CA HIS A 76 -2.01 -13.46 15.43
C HIS A 76 -0.69 -14.24 15.30
N PRO A 77 -0.73 -15.59 15.23
CA PRO A 77 0.47 -16.40 15.01
C PRO A 77 1.29 -15.89 13.82
N ASP A 78 2.61 -16.00 13.95
CA ASP A 78 3.52 -15.74 12.82
C ASP A 78 3.48 -16.92 11.86
N HIS A 79 3.89 -16.66 10.63
CA HIS A 79 4.28 -17.70 9.68
C HIS A 79 5.78 -17.57 9.45
N SER A 80 6.59 -18.30 10.22
CA SER A 80 8.06 -18.16 10.21
C SER A 80 8.71 -18.55 8.88
N ASP A 81 7.99 -19.30 8.05
CA ASP A 81 8.54 -19.94 6.86
C ASP A 81 8.37 -19.09 5.59
N VAL A 82 7.71 -17.93 5.69
CA VAL A 82 7.57 -16.95 4.61
C VAL A 82 8.47 -15.74 4.83
N ARG A 83 9.04 -15.20 3.75
CA ARG A 83 9.82 -13.95 3.77
C ARG A 83 8.96 -12.80 4.31
N GLY A 84 9.56 -11.84 5.02
CA GLY A 84 8.85 -10.71 5.59
C GLY A 84 8.74 -10.81 7.11
N LYS A 85 7.73 -10.16 7.69
CA LYS A 85 7.63 -10.05 9.15
C LYS A 85 6.21 -9.73 9.59
N ARG A 86 5.73 -10.45 10.60
CA ARG A 86 4.66 -9.95 11.47
C ARG A 86 5.26 -9.34 12.72
N THR A 87 4.78 -8.19 13.18
CA THR A 87 5.08 -7.68 14.54
C THR A 87 3.94 -6.82 15.04
N ASP A 88 3.71 -6.81 16.35
CA ASP A 88 2.76 -5.86 16.94
C ASP A 88 3.30 -4.43 16.76
N ALA A 89 2.65 -3.66 15.89
CA ALA A 89 3.06 -2.32 15.51
C ALA A 89 1.85 -1.46 15.12
N PRO A 90 1.96 -0.12 15.20
CA PRO A 90 0.86 0.79 14.84
C PRO A 90 0.30 0.62 13.43
N SER A 91 1.13 0.20 12.48
CA SER A 91 0.80 0.05 11.06
C SER A 91 1.69 -1.03 10.43
N CYS A 92 1.25 -1.62 9.32
CA CYS A 92 2.09 -2.47 8.47
C CYS A 92 3.25 -1.68 7.85
N ALA A 93 3.03 -0.41 7.51
CA ALA A 93 4.08 0.48 7.04
C ALA A 93 5.24 0.57 8.04
N ARG A 94 4.95 0.64 9.34
CA ARG A 94 5.96 0.58 10.40
C ARG A 94 6.72 -0.75 10.42
N VAL A 95 6.02 -1.87 10.24
CA VAL A 95 6.64 -3.20 10.18
C VAL A 95 7.65 -3.27 9.03
N ILE A 96 7.24 -2.84 7.84
CA ILE A 96 8.05 -2.84 6.63
C ILE A 96 9.25 -1.89 6.78
N PHE A 97 9.03 -0.69 7.30
CA PHE A 97 10.09 0.29 7.55
C PHE A 97 11.16 -0.29 8.49
N ASN A 98 10.74 -0.93 9.58
CA ASN A 98 11.66 -1.56 10.53
C ASN A 98 12.38 -2.77 9.93
N TYR A 99 11.71 -3.55 9.07
CA TYR A 99 12.29 -4.70 8.38
C TYR A 99 13.41 -4.27 7.40
N TYR A 100 13.24 -3.14 6.73
CA TYR A 100 14.23 -2.56 5.80
C TYR A 100 15.03 -1.41 6.40
N ARG A 101 15.15 -1.33 7.72
CA ARG A 101 15.74 -0.17 8.42
C ARG A 101 17.17 0.16 7.98
N ASP A 102 17.96 -0.82 7.57
CA ASP A 102 19.36 -0.59 7.18
C ASP A 102 19.50 -0.12 5.71
N ASN A 103 18.37 0.06 4.99
CA ASN A 103 18.35 0.58 3.62
C ASN A 103 18.16 2.11 3.62
N GLU A 104 19.13 2.83 3.06
CA GLU A 104 19.13 4.30 3.01
C GLU A 104 17.96 4.89 2.20
N GLU A 105 17.52 4.23 1.13
CA GLU A 105 16.38 4.68 0.32
C GLU A 105 15.06 4.60 1.09
N ILE A 106 14.94 3.67 2.04
CA ILE A 106 13.78 3.54 2.91
C ILE A 106 13.82 4.55 4.06
N GLN A 107 15.01 4.83 4.62
CA GLN A 107 15.17 5.72 5.76
C GLN A 107 14.59 7.13 5.56
N LYS A 108 14.62 7.65 4.31
CA LYS A 108 14.06 8.96 3.98
C LYS A 108 12.55 9.08 4.22
N TYR A 109 11.82 7.95 4.30
CA TYR A 109 10.37 7.93 4.52
C TYR A 109 9.98 7.84 6.01
N SER A 110 10.91 7.93 6.95
CA SER A 110 10.63 7.87 8.40
C SER A 110 9.47 8.77 8.85
N LYS A 111 9.47 10.05 8.44
CA LYS A 111 8.40 11.01 8.75
C LYS A 111 7.03 10.60 8.21
N LEU A 112 6.99 10.05 6.99
CA LEU A 112 5.76 9.55 6.39
C LEU A 112 5.20 8.36 7.17
N VAL A 113 6.07 7.47 7.65
CA VAL A 113 5.66 6.34 8.49
C VAL A 113 5.15 6.84 9.85
N ASP A 114 5.81 7.83 10.46
CA ASP A 114 5.33 8.48 11.69
C ASP A 114 3.95 9.12 11.51
N GLU A 115 3.71 9.77 10.36
CA GLU A 115 2.40 10.33 10.02
C GLU A 115 1.35 9.24 9.78
N THR A 116 1.70 8.16 9.10
CA THR A 116 0.82 6.99 8.88
C THR A 116 0.39 6.39 10.21
N ASP A 117 1.34 6.15 11.12
CA ASP A 117 1.06 5.62 12.45
C ASP A 117 0.10 6.51 13.24
N ARG A 118 0.22 7.83 13.07
CA ARG A 118 -0.65 8.82 13.70
C ARG A 118 -2.05 8.80 13.13
N VAL A 119 -2.18 8.76 11.79
CA VAL A 119 -3.48 8.74 11.09
C VAL A 119 -4.24 7.44 11.39
N ILE A 120 -3.56 6.30 11.44
CA ILE A 120 -4.19 5.00 11.73
C ILE A 120 -4.66 4.91 13.20
N LYS A 121 -3.94 5.54 14.13
CA LYS A 121 -4.32 5.58 15.55
C LYS A 121 -5.40 6.62 15.86
N SER A 122 -5.61 7.60 14.99
CA SER A 122 -6.55 8.69 15.22
C SER A 122 -7.92 8.33 14.65
N ASP A 123 -8.90 8.11 15.52
CA ASP A 123 -10.31 7.96 15.10
C ASP A 123 -10.93 9.29 14.64
N SER A 124 -10.26 10.44 14.88
CA SER A 124 -10.78 11.76 14.54
C SER A 124 -10.06 12.42 13.36
N LEU A 125 -10.85 13.09 12.53
CA LEU A 125 -10.43 14.03 11.47
C LEU A 125 -9.69 15.27 12.02
N ASP A 126 -9.48 15.38 13.33
CA ASP A 126 -8.84 16.53 14.00
C ASP A 126 -7.41 16.78 13.51
N ILE A 127 -6.79 15.78 12.89
CA ILE A 127 -5.52 15.92 12.19
C ILE A 127 -5.85 16.28 10.74
N LEU A 128 -6.09 17.55 10.43
CA LEU A 128 -6.20 18.03 9.03
C LEU A 128 -4.82 18.05 8.35
N SER A 129 -4.27 16.87 8.10
CA SER A 129 -3.07 16.65 7.28
C SER A 129 -3.49 16.23 5.87
N GLY A 130 -2.59 16.35 4.89
CA GLY A 130 -2.89 15.81 3.56
C GLY A 130 -3.12 14.28 3.61
N LEU A 131 -2.37 13.58 4.47
CA LEU A 131 -2.48 12.13 4.62
C LEU A 131 -3.82 11.69 5.21
N SER A 132 -4.42 12.46 6.12
CA SER A 132 -5.75 12.15 6.67
C SER A 132 -6.87 12.37 5.66
N ILE A 133 -6.78 13.40 4.80
CA ILE A 133 -7.70 13.56 3.67
C ILE A 133 -7.58 12.39 2.71
N LEU A 134 -6.34 12.00 2.38
CA LEU A 134 -6.13 10.85 1.51
C LEU A 134 -6.68 9.56 2.13
N SER A 135 -6.46 9.34 3.43
CA SER A 135 -7.06 8.23 4.18
C SER A 135 -8.59 8.25 4.11
N PHE A 136 -9.20 9.42 4.33
CA PHE A 136 -10.65 9.60 4.25
C PHE A 136 -11.19 9.29 2.84
N VAL A 137 -10.53 9.79 1.79
CA VAL A 137 -10.93 9.53 0.40
C VAL A 137 -10.83 8.03 0.09
N ILE A 138 -9.72 7.38 0.45
CA ILE A 138 -9.54 5.93 0.25
C ILE A 138 -10.62 5.14 1.00
N HIS A 139 -10.89 5.50 2.25
CA HIS A 139 -11.90 4.82 3.06
C HIS A 139 -13.30 4.92 2.44
N ASN A 140 -13.71 6.13 2.01
CA ASN A 140 -15.06 6.36 1.49
C ASN A 140 -15.23 5.88 0.05
N ASP A 141 -14.16 5.80 -0.73
CA ASP A 141 -14.20 5.24 -2.10
C ASP A 141 -13.97 3.73 -2.13
N VAL A 142 -13.79 3.05 -0.99
CA VAL A 142 -13.40 1.61 -0.89
C VAL A 142 -14.24 0.65 -1.73
N HIS A 143 -15.50 1.00 -2.01
CA HIS A 143 -16.38 0.22 -2.88
C HIS A 143 -16.04 0.36 -4.37
N ASN A 144 -15.52 1.54 -4.78
CA ASN A 144 -14.96 1.79 -6.11
C ASN A 144 -13.50 1.33 -6.23
N ILE A 145 -12.80 1.12 -5.10
CA ILE A 145 -11.38 0.71 -5.04
C ILE A 145 -11.11 -0.65 -5.69
N VAL A 146 -12.10 -1.55 -5.67
CA VAL A 146 -11.99 -2.89 -6.27
C VAL A 146 -12.19 -2.86 -7.80
N SER A 147 -12.38 -1.68 -8.40
CA SER A 147 -12.55 -1.52 -9.86
C SER A 147 -11.28 -1.04 -10.57
N ARG A 148 -11.07 -1.46 -11.83
CA ARG A 148 -9.89 -1.14 -12.67
C ARG A 148 -9.55 0.35 -12.81
N ASN A 149 -10.51 1.26 -12.61
CA ASN A 149 -10.29 2.71 -12.69
C ASN A 149 -9.54 3.27 -11.46
N PHE A 150 -9.44 2.51 -10.36
CA PHE A 150 -8.78 2.96 -9.13
C PHE A 150 -7.26 2.74 -9.14
N ASN A 151 -6.72 1.75 -9.87
CA ASN A 151 -5.26 1.55 -9.98
C ASN A 151 -4.55 2.81 -10.47
N ARG A 152 -5.14 3.57 -11.40
CA ARG A 152 -4.59 4.86 -11.85
C ARG A 152 -4.55 5.90 -10.73
N PHE A 153 -5.60 5.97 -9.93
CA PHE A 153 -5.64 6.87 -8.77
C PHE A 153 -4.62 6.46 -7.72
N VAL A 154 -4.45 5.17 -7.46
CA VAL A 154 -3.41 4.65 -6.56
C VAL A 154 -2.03 4.98 -7.07
N ILE A 155 -1.74 4.68 -8.34
CA ILE A 155 -0.46 4.99 -8.98
C ILE A 155 -0.18 6.48 -8.81
N HIS A 156 -1.20 7.31 -9.00
CA HIS A 156 -1.10 8.74 -8.75
C HIS A 156 -0.79 9.04 -7.28
N CYS A 157 -1.50 8.43 -6.32
CA CYS A 157 -1.25 8.58 -4.89
C CYS A 157 0.15 8.14 -4.48
N LEU A 158 0.61 6.99 -4.95
CA LEU A 158 1.97 6.51 -4.75
C LEU A 158 3.00 7.50 -5.32
N SER A 159 2.76 8.04 -6.51
CA SER A 159 3.64 9.05 -7.12
C SER A 159 3.68 10.36 -6.32
N MET A 160 2.56 10.76 -5.71
CA MET A 160 2.48 11.95 -4.86
C MET A 160 3.23 11.77 -3.56
N VAL A 161 3.01 10.63 -2.89
CA VAL A 161 3.69 10.26 -1.65
C VAL A 161 5.20 10.15 -1.87
N ASP A 162 5.62 9.65 -3.02
CA ASP A 162 7.04 9.56 -3.38
C ASP A 162 7.68 10.93 -3.71
N SER A 163 6.95 11.81 -4.39
CA SER A 163 7.47 13.12 -4.84
C SER A 163 7.44 14.21 -3.77
N ASN A 164 6.59 14.09 -2.74
CA ASN A 164 6.45 15.05 -1.66
C ASN A 164 6.69 14.39 -0.30
N LEU A 165 7.95 14.42 0.15
CA LEU A 165 8.34 14.02 1.51
C LEU A 165 7.59 14.80 2.62
N SER A 166 6.90 15.89 2.28
CA SER A 166 5.88 16.53 3.14
C SER A 166 4.51 16.51 2.44
N LEU A 167 3.62 15.63 2.88
CA LEU A 167 2.23 15.53 2.41
C LEU A 167 1.37 16.67 2.97
N SER A 168 1.73 17.91 2.61
CA SER A 168 0.93 19.07 2.97
C SER A 168 -0.47 18.95 2.38
N LEU A 169 -1.47 19.41 3.14
CA LEU A 169 -2.85 19.48 2.71
C LEU A 169 -3.01 20.17 1.34
N HIS A 170 -2.32 21.29 1.17
CA HIS A 170 -2.34 22.05 -0.08
C HIS A 170 -1.75 21.27 -1.26
N GLY A 171 -0.63 20.56 -1.04
CA GLY A 171 -0.03 19.71 -2.05
C GLY A 171 -0.98 18.60 -2.54
N ILE A 172 -1.65 17.92 -1.61
CA ILE A 172 -2.59 16.83 -1.93
C ILE A 172 -3.87 17.33 -2.63
N LEU A 173 -4.39 18.50 -2.25
CA LEU A 173 -5.60 19.07 -2.89
C LEU A 173 -5.35 19.70 -4.27
N ASN A 174 -4.10 19.93 -4.66
CA ASN A 174 -3.78 20.42 -6.00
C ASN A 174 -4.03 19.37 -7.09
N PHE A 175 -4.17 18.10 -6.72
CA PHE A 175 -4.43 17.02 -7.65
C PHE A 175 -5.92 16.90 -7.93
N GLU A 176 -6.31 17.14 -9.18
CA GLU A 176 -7.70 17.16 -9.63
C GLU A 176 -8.48 15.90 -9.21
N ALA A 177 -7.89 14.71 -9.37
CA ALA A 177 -8.53 13.45 -8.99
C ALA A 177 -8.85 13.36 -7.48
N ILE A 178 -7.99 13.91 -6.61
CA ILE A 178 -8.27 13.98 -5.17
C ILE A 178 -9.27 15.08 -4.88
N ARG A 179 -9.11 16.26 -5.50
CA ARG A 179 -10.00 17.40 -5.31
C ARG A 179 -11.44 17.07 -5.68
N GLU A 180 -11.67 16.44 -6.82
CA GLU A 180 -13.00 16.01 -7.28
C GLU A 180 -13.64 15.01 -6.31
N ARG A 181 -12.87 14.03 -5.83
CA ARG A 181 -13.37 13.03 -4.88
C ARG A 181 -13.64 13.63 -3.53
N THR A 182 -12.73 14.47 -3.02
CA THR A 182 -12.91 15.23 -1.79
C THR A 182 -14.17 16.09 -1.90
N ALA A 183 -14.36 16.83 -3.00
CA ALA A 183 -15.54 17.66 -3.21
C ALA A 183 -16.86 16.87 -3.09
N LYS A 184 -16.94 15.62 -3.58
CA LYS A 184 -18.15 14.78 -3.42
C LYS A 184 -18.57 14.59 -1.96
N TYR A 185 -17.61 14.55 -1.03
CA TYR A 185 -17.87 14.31 0.38
C TYR A 185 -18.02 15.60 1.20
N PHE A 186 -17.50 16.73 0.72
CA PHE A 186 -17.49 18.01 1.44
C PHE A 186 -18.45 19.07 0.87
N ILE A 187 -19.11 18.86 -0.28
CA ILE A 187 -20.10 19.79 -0.87
C ILE A 187 -21.41 19.89 -0.06
N HIS A 188 -21.68 18.97 0.87
CA HIS A 188 -22.93 18.92 1.64
C HIS A 188 -22.85 19.51 3.07
N TYR A 189 -21.80 20.26 3.39
CA TYR A 189 -21.67 21.00 4.65
C TYR A 189 -21.71 22.51 4.44
#